data_AF-A0A386PVA8-F1
#
_entry.id   AF-A0A386PVA8-F1
#
_cell.length_a   1.000
_cell.length_b   1.000
_cell.length_c   1.000
_cell.angle_alpha   90.00
_cell.angle_beta   90.00
_cell.angle_gamma   90.00
#
_symmetry.space_group_name_H-M   'P 1'
#
loop_
_entity.id
_entity.type
_entity.pdbx_description
1 polymer ?
#
loop_
_entity_poly.entity_id
_entity_poly.type
_entity_poly.pdbx_seq_one_letter_code
_entity_poly.pdbx_strand_id
1 'polypeptide(L)'
;MVENAITKVARIAANALQGLFYKDSSGKIHKIPTDDKNFGDITGLIGNGSGGDTGGGDNSDHPSAGADYYAGSLADGEITERYLLYQRDESVAEEPTTSKTVTLLRDVGTKFNMAGDGATFLLHLQKTVMTAGAKGDVSDIELNYDTSNAVKEGYFTTTSVYPVYIKSADLATTNELDIPINGIGENLQEGKNFLAPHLKVKFNGDGTMTYYSVTGYDNDGNSAGVTGANYDVVVDVIATFSTQKPVAQLPSSINFFTGQAVGQIALAGTSDYYENSMDGLELAFDEYSYHYRDLSANTLTGKVLSSDLGMKRIIKIPKEKLIIGYKFSIPFNSWPSTTASINWWDKTNDGWSNSGHSTPQTANVAGPSQSTIIVNKDSIVVDYTRSLKMIFGSKIVNYEYYDQVDKITSYKN
;
A
#
# COMPACT_ATOMS: atom_id res chain seq x y z
N MET A 1 -7.45 44.67 -45.30
CA MET A 1 -6.94 43.47 -44.59
C MET A 1 -8.01 43.00 -43.63
N VAL A 2 -8.41 41.73 -43.71
CA VAL A 2 -9.39 41.14 -42.78
C VAL A 2 -8.62 40.72 -41.53
N GLU A 3 -8.92 41.32 -40.39
CA GLU A 3 -8.33 40.93 -39.10
C GLU A 3 -8.80 39.53 -38.70
N ASN A 4 -7.84 38.66 -38.35
CA ASN A 4 -8.16 37.30 -37.90
C ASN A 4 -8.67 37.30 -36.44
N ALA A 5 -9.35 36.21 -36.06
CA ALA A 5 -9.95 36.07 -34.73
C ALA A 5 -8.93 36.16 -33.59
N ILE A 6 -7.68 35.76 -33.81
CA ILE A 6 -6.59 35.83 -32.82
C ILE A 6 -6.21 37.29 -32.53
N THR A 7 -6.17 38.15 -33.54
CA THR A 7 -5.90 39.59 -33.37
C THR A 7 -7.04 40.30 -32.62
N LYS A 8 -8.29 39.85 -32.81
CA LYS A 8 -9.44 40.33 -32.00
C LYS A 8 -9.37 39.86 -30.56
N VAL A 9 -9.05 38.59 -30.31
CA VAL A 9 -8.89 38.04 -28.96
C VAL A 9 -7.73 38.70 -28.21
N ALA A 10 -6.59 38.92 -28.86
CA ALA A 10 -5.45 39.61 -28.28
C ALA A 10 -5.77 41.06 -27.89
N ARG A 11 -6.62 41.75 -28.68
CA ARG A 11 -7.05 43.13 -28.40
C ARG A 11 -8.12 43.19 -27.30
N ILE A 12 -9.02 42.20 -27.24
CA ILE A 12 -9.98 42.06 -26.14
C ILE A 12 -9.23 41.75 -24.84
N ALA A 13 -8.24 40.86 -24.86
CA ALA A 13 -7.38 40.57 -23.71
C ALA A 13 -6.54 41.79 -23.28
N ALA A 14 -5.98 42.55 -24.23
CA ALA A 14 -5.25 43.77 -23.95
C ALA A 14 -6.14 44.89 -23.37
N ASN A 15 -7.39 45.02 -23.84
CA ASN A 15 -8.36 45.96 -23.27
C ASN A 15 -8.91 45.49 -21.91
N ALA A 16 -8.98 44.19 -21.64
CA ALA A 16 -9.39 43.65 -20.33
C ALA A 16 -8.33 43.88 -19.23
N LEU A 17 -7.05 44.02 -19.61
CA LEU A 17 -5.96 44.41 -18.71
C LEU A 17 -6.01 45.90 -18.31
N GLN A 18 -6.69 46.76 -19.09
CA GLN A 18 -6.89 48.17 -18.73
C GLN A 18 -7.95 48.30 -17.64
N GLY A 19 -7.50 48.29 -16.38
CA GLY A 19 -8.36 48.50 -15.21
C GLY A 19 -8.36 47.38 -14.20
N LEU A 20 -7.40 46.44 -14.26
CA LEU A 20 -7.23 45.45 -13.20
C LEU A 20 -6.84 46.14 -11.88
N PHE A 21 -7.66 45.84 -10.88
CA PHE A 21 -7.38 46.13 -9.49
C PHE A 21 -7.04 44.81 -8.79
N TYR A 22 -6.04 44.81 -7.91
CA TYR A 22 -5.80 43.69 -7.00
C TYR A 22 -5.98 44.15 -5.56
N LYS A 23 -6.37 43.22 -4.68
CA LYS A 23 -6.55 43.46 -3.25
C LYS A 23 -5.38 42.80 -2.53
N ASP A 24 -4.64 43.57 -1.73
CA ASP A 24 -3.52 43.02 -0.96
C ASP A 24 -4.01 42.23 0.27
N SER A 25 -3.07 41.57 0.96
CA SER A 25 -3.33 40.77 2.17
C SER A 25 -3.89 41.58 3.35
N SER A 26 -3.81 42.92 3.31
CA SER A 26 -4.45 43.81 4.29
C SER A 26 -5.87 44.26 3.88
N GLY A 27 -6.32 43.82 2.70
CA GLY A 27 -7.62 44.12 2.14
C GLY A 27 -7.70 45.43 1.37
N LYS A 28 -6.58 46.09 1.08
CA LYS A 28 -6.52 47.36 0.35
C LYS A 28 -6.43 47.11 -1.15
N ILE A 29 -7.23 47.87 -1.92
CA ILE A 29 -7.34 47.71 -3.38
C ILE A 29 -6.35 48.65 -4.08
N HIS A 30 -5.54 48.10 -4.99
CA HIS A 30 -4.54 48.80 -5.78
C HIS A 30 -4.85 48.70 -7.27
N LYS A 31 -4.64 49.78 -8.02
CA LYS A 31 -4.80 49.83 -9.48
C LYS A 31 -3.45 49.66 -10.15
N ILE A 32 -3.35 48.79 -11.15
CA ILE A 32 -2.13 48.66 -11.96
C ILE A 32 -2.03 49.89 -12.90
N PRO A 33 -0.97 50.72 -12.82
CA PRO A 33 -0.83 51.89 -13.69
C PRO A 33 -0.56 51.47 -15.13
N THR A 34 -1.19 52.14 -16.09
CA THR A 34 -0.96 51.93 -17.53
C THR A 34 -0.27 53.16 -18.11
N ASP A 35 1.05 53.11 -18.23
CA ASP A 35 1.83 54.06 -19.02
C ASP A 35 2.15 53.48 -20.41
N ASP A 36 2.48 54.36 -21.37
CA ASP A 36 2.55 54.19 -22.84
C ASP A 36 3.51 53.11 -23.39
N LYS A 37 4.03 52.22 -22.55
CA LYS A 37 4.76 51.02 -22.95
C LYS A 37 3.98 49.82 -22.42
N ASN A 38 3.02 49.36 -23.23
CA ASN A 38 2.11 48.23 -22.96
C ASN A 38 2.83 46.88 -22.78
N PHE A 39 3.57 46.73 -21.69
CA PHE A 39 3.92 45.45 -21.10
C PHE A 39 3.56 45.55 -19.62
N GLY A 40 2.43 44.94 -19.24
CA GLY A 40 2.15 44.70 -17.84
C GLY A 40 3.24 43.77 -17.31
N ASP A 41 4.06 44.26 -16.39
CA ASP A 41 5.09 43.46 -15.74
C ASP A 41 4.42 42.53 -14.72
N ILE A 42 4.28 41.26 -15.14
CA ILE A 42 3.72 40.17 -14.34
C ILE A 42 4.80 39.44 -13.52
N THR A 43 6.05 39.94 -13.47
CA THR A 43 7.10 39.33 -12.65
C THR A 43 6.81 39.39 -11.15
N GLY A 44 5.94 40.31 -10.69
CA GLY A 44 5.39 40.29 -9.33
C GLY A 44 4.33 39.20 -9.09
N LEU A 45 3.81 38.56 -10.13
CA LEU A 45 2.85 37.44 -10.05
C LEU A 45 3.56 36.08 -10.17
N ILE A 46 4.81 36.07 -10.64
CA ILE A 46 5.67 34.88 -10.76
C ILE A 46 6.96 35.15 -9.98
N GLY A 47 6.83 35.15 -8.64
CA GLY A 47 7.97 35.32 -7.74
C GLY A 47 8.92 34.13 -7.84
N ASN A 48 10.07 34.32 -8.49
CA ASN A 48 11.30 33.61 -8.18
C ASN A 48 11.73 34.02 -6.76
N GLY A 49 11.30 33.27 -5.75
CA GLY A 49 11.79 33.36 -4.39
C GLY A 49 12.87 32.31 -4.14
N SER A 50 14.13 32.74 -4.11
CA SER A 50 15.14 32.04 -3.31
C SER A 50 14.84 32.32 -1.84
N GLY A 51 14.43 31.31 -1.09
CA GLY A 51 14.18 31.41 0.35
C GLY A 51 13.29 30.26 0.78
N GLY A 52 13.79 29.42 1.69
CA GLY A 52 12.98 28.39 2.31
C GLY A 52 11.76 29.01 2.96
N ASP A 53 10.59 28.48 2.61
CA ASP A 53 9.36 28.77 3.32
C ASP A 53 8.76 27.43 3.74
N THR A 54 9.06 27.07 4.99
CA THR A 54 8.38 26.05 5.80
C THR A 54 7.02 26.56 6.26
N GLY A 55 6.28 27.21 5.37
CA GLY A 55 5.03 27.89 5.64
C GLY A 55 3.86 26.95 5.44
N GLY A 56 3.34 26.42 6.55
CA GLY A 56 2.08 25.68 6.58
C GLY A 56 0.96 26.49 5.95
N GLY A 57 0.36 25.94 4.92
CA GLY A 57 -0.95 26.37 4.44
C GLY A 57 -2.02 25.66 5.27
N ASP A 58 -3.13 26.36 5.53
CA ASP A 58 -4.31 25.94 6.30
C ASP A 58 -5.09 24.77 5.66
N ASN A 59 -4.41 23.77 5.09
CA ASN A 59 -5.01 22.48 4.80
C ASN A 59 -4.92 21.65 6.08
N SER A 60 -6.07 21.19 6.59
CA SER A 60 -6.14 20.32 7.76
C SER A 60 -5.33 19.03 7.60
N ASP A 61 -5.01 18.67 6.36
CA ASP A 61 -4.20 17.50 6.02
C ASP A 61 -2.68 17.78 6.04
N HIS A 62 -2.23 19.01 6.36
CA HIS A 62 -0.81 19.41 6.40
C HIS A 62 -0.40 19.98 7.77
N PRO A 63 -0.11 19.14 8.79
CA PRO A 63 0.39 19.62 10.07
C PRO A 63 1.86 20.10 9.99
N SER A 64 2.22 21.07 10.84
CA SER A 64 3.54 21.70 10.86
C SER A 64 4.59 20.95 11.71
N ALA A 65 5.80 20.85 11.13
CA ALA A 65 7.11 20.49 11.70
C ALA A 65 7.28 19.08 12.32
N GLY A 66 8.17 18.27 11.71
CA GLY A 66 8.64 16.97 12.21
C GLY A 66 8.37 15.79 11.26
N ALA A 67 7.45 15.98 10.32
CA ALA A 67 7.22 15.08 9.20
C ALA A 67 7.20 15.92 7.92
N ASP A 68 8.12 15.68 6.98
CA ASP A 68 8.03 16.30 5.64
C ASP A 68 6.96 15.64 4.78
N TYR A 69 6.26 14.63 5.32
CA TYR A 69 5.27 13.81 4.67
C TYR A 69 3.99 13.87 5.47
N TYR A 70 2.90 14.16 4.77
CA TYR A 70 1.60 14.33 5.37
C TYR A 70 0.63 13.32 4.77
N ALA A 71 -0.54 13.20 5.39
CA ALA A 71 -1.57 12.31 4.91
C ALA A 71 -1.96 12.66 3.48
N GLY A 72 -1.88 11.69 2.57
CA GLY A 72 -2.20 11.92 1.15
C GLY A 72 -0.98 12.05 0.23
N SER A 73 0.23 12.35 0.72
CA SER A 73 1.43 12.43 -0.15
C SER A 73 1.67 11.16 -0.98
N LEU A 74 1.38 9.99 -0.38
CA LEU A 74 1.41 8.74 -1.11
C LEU A 74 0.30 8.64 -2.16
N ALA A 75 -0.94 9.00 -1.79
CA ALA A 75 -2.10 8.96 -2.69
C ALA A 75 -1.93 9.91 -3.88
N ASP A 76 -1.36 11.09 -3.68
CA ASP A 76 -1.09 12.10 -4.71
C ASP A 76 0.12 11.79 -5.59
N GLY A 77 0.89 10.74 -5.26
CA GLY A 77 2.07 10.32 -6.02
C GLY A 77 3.31 11.18 -5.78
N GLU A 78 3.34 11.96 -4.70
CA GLU A 78 4.51 12.73 -4.27
C GLU A 78 5.64 11.82 -3.77
N ILE A 79 5.30 10.60 -3.35
CA ILE A 79 6.27 9.56 -2.95
C ILE A 79 6.54 8.61 -4.12
N THR A 80 7.82 8.40 -4.41
CA THR A 80 8.34 7.53 -5.49
C THR A 80 9.54 6.70 -5.03
N GLU A 81 10.18 5.94 -5.92
CA GLU A 81 11.39 5.15 -5.71
C GLU A 81 11.35 4.23 -4.48
N ARG A 82 10.26 3.47 -4.38
CA ARG A 82 9.98 2.59 -3.23
C ARG A 82 10.54 1.20 -3.43
N TYR A 83 11.78 0.98 -3.02
CA TYR A 83 12.43 -0.33 -3.13
C TYR A 83 12.52 -1.02 -1.79
N LEU A 84 12.27 -2.33 -1.77
CA LEU A 84 12.35 -3.13 -0.56
C LEU A 84 13.77 -3.13 0.02
N LEU A 85 13.88 -2.82 1.31
CA LEU A 85 15.10 -2.91 2.09
C LEU A 85 15.03 -4.06 3.11
N TYR A 86 13.85 -4.37 3.63
CA TYR A 86 13.63 -5.49 4.55
C TYR A 86 12.16 -5.89 4.51
N GLN A 87 11.91 -7.18 4.70
CA GLN A 87 10.58 -7.73 4.91
C GLN A 87 10.66 -8.78 6.02
N ARG A 88 9.68 -8.73 6.94
CA ARG A 88 9.53 -9.72 8.01
C ARG A 88 9.21 -11.11 7.43
N ASP A 89 9.81 -12.13 8.04
CA ASP A 89 9.40 -13.52 7.84
C ASP A 89 8.21 -13.83 8.77
N GLU A 90 7.00 -13.75 8.22
CA GLU A 90 5.75 -14.02 8.96
C GLU A 90 5.62 -15.47 9.47
N SER A 91 6.49 -16.40 9.03
CA SER A 91 6.50 -17.77 9.53
C SER A 91 7.22 -17.93 10.88
N VAL A 92 7.92 -16.88 11.31
CA VAL A 92 8.66 -16.83 12.57
C VAL A 92 7.91 -15.94 13.56
N ALA A 93 7.70 -16.45 14.78
CA ALA A 93 7.12 -15.65 15.84
C ALA A 93 8.01 -14.44 16.13
N GLU A 94 7.43 -13.23 16.08
CA GLU A 94 8.14 -12.00 16.37
C GLU A 94 8.08 -11.71 17.88
N GLU A 95 9.20 -11.28 18.44
CA GLU A 95 9.34 -10.84 19.84
C GLU A 95 9.65 -9.32 19.83
N PRO A 96 8.65 -8.44 19.69
CA PRO A 96 8.88 -7.09 19.21
C PRO A 96 9.66 -6.21 20.19
N THR A 97 9.61 -6.54 21.48
CA THR A 97 10.32 -5.81 22.55
C THR A 97 11.82 -6.14 22.61
N THR A 98 12.27 -7.16 21.87
CA THR A 98 13.69 -7.54 21.81
C THR A 98 14.37 -6.83 20.64
N SER A 99 15.55 -6.25 20.90
CA SER A 99 16.38 -5.63 19.87
C SER A 99 16.71 -6.60 18.74
N LYS A 100 16.28 -6.26 17.52
CA LYS A 100 16.52 -7.03 16.30
C LYS A 100 17.37 -6.21 15.34
N THR A 101 18.44 -6.82 14.83
CA THR A 101 19.29 -6.22 13.79
C THR A 101 19.09 -6.97 12.49
N VAL A 102 18.73 -6.25 11.44
CA VAL A 102 18.46 -6.80 10.11
C VAL A 102 19.50 -6.26 9.12
N THR A 103 19.93 -7.11 8.18
CA THR A 103 20.73 -6.67 7.04
C THR A 103 19.79 -6.17 5.96
N LEU A 104 20.06 -4.98 5.41
CA LEU A 104 19.25 -4.41 4.36
C LEU A 104 19.54 -5.10 3.02
N LEU A 105 18.49 -5.33 2.24
CA LEU A 105 18.55 -6.05 0.95
C LEU A 105 19.29 -5.26 -0.14
N ARG A 106 19.58 -3.99 0.10
CA ARG A 106 20.26 -3.10 -0.84
C ARG A 106 21.30 -2.25 -0.11
N ASP A 107 22.32 -1.85 -0.86
CA ASP A 107 23.29 -0.86 -0.37
C ASP A 107 22.61 0.51 -0.28
N VAL A 108 22.60 1.05 0.93
CA VAL A 108 22.07 2.38 1.27
C VAL A 108 23.19 3.38 1.60
N GLY A 109 24.46 2.98 1.46
CA GLY A 109 25.62 3.75 1.85
C GLY A 109 25.81 3.84 3.38
N THR A 110 26.98 4.28 3.83
CA THR A 110 27.32 4.31 5.26
C THR A 110 26.59 5.42 6.05
N LYS A 111 25.90 6.31 5.34
CA LYS A 111 25.11 7.42 5.92
C LYS A 111 23.67 7.43 5.39
N PHE A 112 23.16 6.28 4.95
CA PHE A 112 21.82 6.17 4.36
C PHE A 112 21.62 7.06 3.10
N ASN A 113 22.71 7.47 2.46
CA ASN A 113 22.72 8.47 1.39
C ASN A 113 22.51 7.89 -0.02
N MET A 114 22.24 6.58 -0.13
CA MET A 114 21.90 5.90 -1.38
C MET A 114 20.46 5.36 -1.37
N ALA A 115 19.65 5.78 -0.40
CA ALA A 115 18.25 5.35 -0.21
C ALA A 115 17.22 6.40 -0.68
N GLY A 116 17.61 7.33 -1.56
CA GLY A 116 16.77 8.46 -1.93
C GLY A 116 16.63 9.46 -0.78
N ASP A 117 15.41 9.92 -0.54
CA ASP A 117 15.09 10.88 0.52
C ASP A 117 14.93 10.24 1.90
N GLY A 118 14.76 8.92 1.98
CA GLY A 118 14.69 8.22 3.26
C GLY A 118 14.19 6.79 3.21
N ALA A 119 13.67 6.33 4.36
CA ALA A 119 13.00 5.04 4.48
C ALA A 119 11.55 5.16 4.94
N THR A 120 10.72 4.29 4.38
CA THR A 120 9.33 4.05 4.75
C THR A 120 9.23 2.76 5.55
N PHE A 121 8.41 2.77 6.60
CA PHE A 121 8.12 1.61 7.44
C PHE A 121 6.62 1.29 7.36
N LEU A 122 6.31 0.04 6.98
CA LEU A 122 4.97 -0.54 7.18
C LEU A 122 4.98 -1.32 8.48
N LEU A 123 3.93 -1.09 9.27
CA LEU A 123 3.85 -1.51 10.66
C LEU A 123 2.45 -2.06 10.94
N HIS A 124 2.36 -3.00 11.87
CA HIS A 124 1.15 -3.29 12.63
C HIS A 124 1.51 -3.30 14.12
N LEU A 125 0.50 -3.46 14.97
CA LEU A 125 0.73 -3.65 16.39
C LEU A 125 0.41 -5.10 16.78
N GLN A 126 1.22 -5.65 17.67
CA GLN A 126 0.87 -6.86 18.41
C GLN A 126 0.14 -6.45 19.68
N LYS A 127 -1.13 -6.82 19.79
CA LYS A 127 -1.99 -6.58 20.94
C LYS A 127 -1.88 -7.76 21.91
N THR A 128 -1.57 -7.48 23.17
CA THR A 128 -1.68 -8.45 24.27
C THR A 128 -2.83 -8.02 25.19
N VAL A 129 -3.85 -8.86 25.32
CA VAL A 129 -4.97 -8.61 26.25
C VAL A 129 -4.47 -8.71 27.69
N MET A 130 -4.92 -7.80 28.55
CA MET A 130 -4.63 -7.81 29.99
C MET A 130 -5.94 -7.91 30.76
N THR A 131 -6.03 -8.86 31.70
CA THR A 131 -7.20 -9.01 32.59
C THR A 131 -6.74 -9.11 34.03
N ALA A 132 -7.07 -8.11 34.86
CA ALA A 132 -6.65 -8.03 36.25
C ALA A 132 -5.14 -8.30 36.46
N GLY A 133 -4.30 -7.77 35.59
CA GLY A 133 -2.84 -7.93 35.61
C GLY A 133 -2.31 -9.24 34.99
N ALA A 134 -3.16 -10.18 34.60
CA ALA A 134 -2.75 -11.39 33.88
C ALA A 134 -2.69 -11.14 32.37
N LYS A 135 -1.63 -11.66 31.72
CA LYS A 135 -1.52 -11.68 30.25
C LYS A 135 -2.51 -12.71 29.68
N GLY A 136 -3.32 -12.27 28.73
CA GLY A 136 -4.22 -13.10 27.95
C GLY A 136 -3.70 -13.34 26.54
N ASP A 137 -4.63 -13.41 25.59
CA ASP A 137 -4.35 -13.70 24.20
C ASP A 137 -3.52 -12.59 23.53
N VAL A 138 -2.69 -13.02 22.58
CA VAL A 138 -1.86 -12.17 21.73
C VAL A 138 -2.41 -12.25 20.31
N SER A 139 -2.60 -11.10 19.68
CA SER A 139 -3.14 -10.98 18.31
C SER A 139 -2.55 -9.79 17.59
N ASP A 140 -2.40 -9.88 16.28
CA ASP A 140 -2.02 -8.72 15.46
C ASP A 140 -3.24 -7.81 15.22
N ILE A 141 -3.01 -6.50 15.22
CA ILE A 141 -4.01 -5.48 14.91
C ILE A 141 -3.43 -4.45 13.93
N GLU A 142 -4.18 -4.15 12.88
CA GLU A 142 -3.76 -3.19 11.85
C GLU A 142 -3.87 -1.74 12.36
N LEU A 143 -3.04 -0.86 11.80
CA LEU A 143 -3.11 0.57 12.04
C LEU A 143 -4.18 1.20 11.14
N ASN A 144 -5.04 2.04 11.72
CA ASN A 144 -5.97 2.89 11.00
C ASN A 144 -5.56 4.35 11.19
N TYR A 145 -4.97 4.96 10.17
CA TYR A 145 -4.63 6.38 10.24
C TYR A 145 -5.89 7.24 10.13
N ASP A 146 -6.19 8.01 11.18
CA ASP A 146 -7.33 8.91 11.24
C ASP A 146 -6.97 10.13 12.11
N THR A 147 -6.91 11.31 11.49
CA THR A 147 -6.57 12.57 12.16
C THR A 147 -7.58 12.99 13.22
N SER A 148 -8.83 12.52 13.11
CA SER A 148 -9.87 12.73 14.12
C SER A 148 -9.72 11.80 15.33
N ASN A 149 -8.83 10.80 15.22
CA ASN A 149 -8.61 9.77 16.21
C ASN A 149 -9.91 9.02 16.57
N ALA A 150 -10.77 8.76 15.58
CA ALA A 150 -12.03 8.05 15.80
C ALA A 150 -11.79 6.55 15.97
N VAL A 151 -12.38 5.98 17.02
CA VAL A 151 -12.28 4.54 17.30
C VAL A 151 -12.85 3.73 16.13
N LYS A 152 -12.10 2.72 15.69
CA LYS A 152 -12.53 1.76 14.68
C LYS A 152 -12.30 0.35 15.20
N GLU A 153 -13.39 -0.42 15.29
CA GLU A 153 -13.34 -1.81 15.76
C GLU A 153 -12.39 -2.65 14.91
N GLY A 154 -11.52 -3.44 15.54
CA GLY A 154 -10.52 -4.27 14.87
C GLY A 154 -9.26 -3.54 14.42
N TYR A 155 -9.09 -2.25 14.78
CA TYR A 155 -7.92 -1.45 14.42
C TYR A 155 -7.37 -0.70 15.63
N PHE A 156 -6.08 -0.39 15.61
CA PHE A 156 -5.52 0.68 16.42
C PHE A 156 -5.60 1.97 15.61
N THR A 157 -6.46 2.90 16.03
CA THR A 157 -6.56 4.19 15.36
C THR A 157 -5.37 5.06 15.76
N THR A 158 -4.62 5.55 14.79
CA THR A 158 -3.42 6.36 15.00
C THR A 158 -3.55 7.74 14.36
N THR A 159 -3.03 8.75 15.04
CA THR A 159 -2.81 10.09 14.49
C THR A 159 -1.37 10.29 13.99
N SER A 160 -0.46 9.34 14.26
CA SER A 160 0.85 9.32 13.64
C SER A 160 0.71 8.92 12.17
N VAL A 161 1.31 9.70 11.26
CA VAL A 161 1.27 9.45 9.81
C VAL A 161 1.67 8.00 9.51
N TYR A 162 0.84 7.32 8.71
CA TYR A 162 1.07 5.95 8.27
C TYR A 162 0.96 5.85 6.74
N PRO A 163 1.92 5.21 6.03
CA PRO A 163 3.19 4.65 6.52
C PRO A 163 4.09 5.65 7.25
N VAL A 164 5.04 5.15 8.05
CA VAL A 164 6.01 6.02 8.74
C VAL A 164 7.16 6.33 7.78
N TYR A 165 7.48 7.61 7.62
CA TYR A 165 8.57 8.08 6.76
C TYR A 165 9.67 8.74 7.59
N ILE A 166 10.92 8.30 7.42
CA ILE A 166 12.10 8.85 8.10
C ILE A 166 13.10 9.32 7.06
N LYS A 167 13.57 10.56 7.17
CA LYS A 167 14.55 11.11 6.22
C LYS A 167 15.92 10.43 6.35
N SER A 168 16.64 10.37 5.24
CA SER A 168 18.02 9.91 5.19
C SER A 168 18.92 10.68 6.17
N ALA A 169 18.69 11.99 6.35
CA ALA A 169 19.48 12.83 7.26
C ALA A 169 19.33 12.40 8.74
N ASP A 170 18.14 12.01 9.17
CA ASP A 170 17.87 11.57 10.55
C ASP A 170 18.49 10.18 10.80
N LEU A 171 18.37 9.29 9.82
CA LEU A 171 18.99 7.96 9.83
C LEU A 171 20.52 8.01 9.76
N ALA A 172 21.09 9.04 9.14
CA ALA A 172 22.55 9.22 9.02
C ALA A 172 23.26 9.50 10.34
N THR A 173 22.52 9.86 11.40
CA THR A 173 23.11 10.33 12.66
C THR A 173 23.70 9.21 13.53
N THR A 174 23.47 7.94 13.19
CA THR A 174 23.78 6.73 14.01
C THR A 174 23.15 6.72 15.41
N ASN A 175 22.36 7.74 15.74
CA ASN A 175 21.59 7.79 16.96
C ASN A 175 20.37 6.89 16.85
N GLU A 176 19.90 6.41 17.99
CA GLU A 176 18.59 5.78 18.06
C GLU A 176 17.51 6.84 17.93
N LEU A 177 16.63 6.65 16.95
CA LEU A 177 15.41 7.41 16.74
C LEU A 177 14.28 6.79 17.56
N ASP A 178 13.43 7.64 18.10
CA ASP A 178 12.29 7.26 18.91
C ASP A 178 10.99 7.73 18.25
N ILE A 179 10.19 6.78 17.77
CA ILE A 179 9.03 7.05 16.92
C ILE A 179 7.76 6.64 17.67
N PRO A 180 7.02 7.59 18.27
CA PRO A 180 5.75 7.29 18.93
C PRO A 180 4.66 6.99 17.91
N ILE A 181 3.90 5.93 18.14
CA ILE A 181 2.66 5.61 17.41
C ILE A 181 1.49 6.15 18.23
N ASN A 182 1.25 7.46 18.13
CA ASN A 182 0.20 8.14 18.87
C ASN A 182 -1.16 7.71 18.35
N GLY A 183 -2.11 7.46 19.24
CA GLY A 183 -3.41 6.98 18.84
C GLY A 183 -4.27 6.56 20.00
N ILE A 184 -5.33 5.85 19.70
CA ILE A 184 -6.13 5.11 20.67
C ILE A 184 -6.30 3.69 20.15
N GLY A 185 -6.30 2.72 21.06
CA GLY A 185 -6.69 1.37 20.70
C GLY A 185 -8.19 1.30 20.41
N GLU A 186 -8.75 0.11 20.57
CA GLU A 186 -10.18 -0.14 20.34
C GLU A 186 -11.09 0.44 21.46
N ASN A 187 -10.60 1.43 22.23
CA ASN A 187 -11.30 2.10 23.34
C ASN A 187 -11.86 1.10 24.36
N LEU A 188 -10.97 0.23 24.87
CA LEU A 188 -11.34 -1.00 25.55
C LEU A 188 -11.95 -0.80 26.95
N GLN A 189 -11.75 0.35 27.62
CA GLN A 189 -12.26 0.62 28.98
C GLN A 189 -12.52 2.12 29.27
N GLU A 190 -13.50 2.40 30.13
CA GLU A 190 -13.75 3.73 30.71
C GLU A 190 -12.79 3.97 31.91
N GLY A 191 -11.67 4.67 31.69
CA GLY A 191 -10.71 4.93 32.78
C GLY A 191 -9.30 5.16 32.25
N LYS A 192 -9.11 6.24 31.50
CA LYS A 192 -7.99 6.47 30.56
C LYS A 192 -6.60 6.47 31.22
N ASN A 193 -5.96 5.31 31.31
CA ASN A 193 -4.50 5.24 31.42
C ASN A 193 -3.95 4.79 30.07
N PHE A 194 -3.29 5.71 29.37
CA PHE A 194 -2.79 5.51 28.02
C PHE A 194 -1.31 5.87 27.92
N LEU A 195 -0.56 5.03 27.22
CA LEU A 195 0.79 5.29 26.76
C LEU A 195 0.91 4.80 25.32
N ALA A 196 1.32 5.67 24.41
CA ALA A 196 1.58 5.26 23.03
C ALA A 196 2.70 4.22 22.99
N PRO A 197 2.64 3.20 22.13
CA PRO A 197 3.79 2.36 21.85
C PRO A 197 4.79 3.14 21.00
N HIS A 198 6.08 2.82 21.14
CA HIS A 198 7.14 3.47 20.37
C HIS A 198 7.93 2.43 19.57
N LEU A 199 8.34 2.82 18.37
CA LEU A 199 9.36 2.12 17.61
C LEU A 199 10.70 2.82 17.79
N LYS A 200 11.68 2.09 18.31
CA LYS A 200 13.08 2.51 18.35
C LYS A 200 13.78 2.02 17.10
N VAL A 201 14.48 2.90 16.39
CA VAL A 201 15.18 2.56 15.14
C VAL A 201 16.57 3.18 15.13
N LYS A 202 17.57 2.42 14.68
CA LYS A 202 18.92 2.91 14.45
C LYS A 202 19.49 2.32 13.17
N PHE A 203 19.98 3.16 12.27
CA PHE A 203 20.85 2.72 11.18
C PHE A 203 22.30 2.66 11.68
N ASN A 204 22.96 1.51 11.47
CA ASN A 204 24.28 1.25 12.05
C ASN A 204 25.45 1.74 11.18
N GLY A 205 25.19 2.19 9.96
CA GLY A 205 26.23 2.67 9.03
C GLY A 205 27.01 1.56 8.31
N ASP A 206 26.65 0.30 8.53
CA ASP A 206 27.29 -0.90 7.98
C ASP A 206 26.34 -1.71 7.07
N GLY A 207 25.25 -1.09 6.62
CA GLY A 207 24.19 -1.76 5.84
C GLY A 207 23.20 -2.54 6.70
N THR A 208 23.27 -2.42 8.03
CA THR A 208 22.27 -2.99 8.95
C THR A 208 21.42 -1.93 9.63
N MET A 209 20.23 -2.33 10.05
CA MET A 209 19.31 -1.51 10.85
C MET A 209 18.88 -2.30 12.09
N THR A 210 18.92 -1.64 13.24
CA THR A 210 18.45 -2.18 14.51
C THR A 210 17.13 -1.54 14.89
N TYR A 211 16.16 -2.34 15.33
CA TYR A 211 14.89 -1.81 15.83
C TYR A 211 14.30 -2.66 16.97
N TYR A 212 13.42 -2.07 17.77
CA TYR A 212 12.57 -2.74 18.77
C TYR A 212 11.40 -1.86 19.20
N SER A 213 10.39 -2.50 19.77
CA SER A 213 9.23 -1.87 20.39
C SER A 213 9.51 -1.49 21.84
N VAL A 214 9.05 -0.29 22.23
CA VAL A 214 8.72 0.00 23.63
C VAL A 214 7.21 -0.12 23.77
N THR A 215 6.79 -1.01 24.66
CA THR A 215 5.37 -1.35 24.87
C THR A 215 4.56 -0.13 25.30
N GLY A 216 3.48 0.13 24.57
CA GLY A 216 2.41 1.05 24.95
C GLY A 216 1.25 0.30 25.59
N TYR A 217 0.28 1.02 26.13
CA TYR A 217 -0.91 0.43 26.74
C TYR A 217 -2.13 1.33 26.66
N ASP A 218 -3.30 0.71 26.71
CA ASP A 218 -4.60 1.34 26.92
C ASP A 218 -5.36 0.48 27.93
N ASN A 219 -5.49 0.97 29.17
CA ASN A 219 -6.08 0.23 30.28
C ASN A 219 -6.81 1.11 31.30
N ASP A 220 -7.50 0.46 32.23
CA ASP A 220 -8.30 1.06 33.31
C ASP A 220 -7.49 1.74 34.43
N GLY A 221 -6.15 1.65 34.40
CA GLY A 221 -5.27 2.23 35.43
C GLY A 221 -5.41 1.61 36.83
N ASN A 222 -6.06 0.45 36.97
CA ASN A 222 -6.35 -0.14 38.27
C ASN A 222 -5.09 -0.70 38.94
N SER A 223 -4.70 -0.12 40.08
CA SER A 223 -3.54 -0.55 40.87
C SER A 223 -3.60 -1.99 41.41
N ALA A 224 -4.80 -2.58 41.53
CA ALA A 224 -4.96 -3.97 41.97
C ALA A 224 -4.72 -5.00 40.86
N GLY A 225 -4.54 -4.54 39.62
CA GLY A 225 -4.36 -5.35 38.43
C GLY A 225 -5.05 -4.69 37.24
N VAL A 226 -4.27 -4.31 36.23
CA VAL A 226 -4.76 -3.57 35.07
C VAL A 226 -5.60 -4.47 34.16
N THR A 227 -6.70 -3.92 33.64
CA THR A 227 -7.52 -4.54 32.59
C THR A 227 -7.52 -3.64 31.35
N GLY A 228 -7.25 -4.20 30.18
CA GLY A 228 -7.08 -3.46 28.94
C GLY A 228 -6.21 -4.21 27.95
N ALA A 229 -5.31 -3.51 27.26
CA ALA A 229 -4.34 -4.13 26.37
C ALA A 229 -2.98 -3.41 26.40
N ASN A 230 -1.94 -4.21 26.15
CA ASN A 230 -0.62 -3.71 25.78
C ASN A 230 -0.47 -3.79 24.26
N TYR A 231 0.30 -2.87 23.70
CA TYR A 231 0.57 -2.81 22.26
C TYR A 231 2.07 -2.73 22.03
N ASP A 232 2.56 -3.56 21.13
CA ASP A 232 3.94 -3.56 20.70
C ASP A 232 4.04 -3.32 19.20
N VAL A 233 4.96 -2.46 18.77
CA VAL A 233 5.14 -2.14 17.34
C VAL A 233 5.91 -3.26 16.65
N VAL A 234 5.36 -3.75 15.54
CA VAL A 234 6.02 -4.72 14.70
C VAL A 234 6.34 -4.10 13.34
N VAL A 235 7.58 -4.29 12.88
CA VAL A 235 8.02 -3.83 11.56
C VAL A 235 7.79 -4.95 10.54
N ASP A 236 6.85 -4.74 9.62
CA ASP A 236 6.58 -5.67 8.51
C ASP A 236 7.54 -5.44 7.35
N VAL A 237 7.73 -4.18 6.98
CA VAL A 237 8.49 -3.79 5.79
C VAL A 237 9.29 -2.53 6.08
N ILE A 238 10.51 -2.50 5.55
CA ILE A 238 11.29 -1.28 5.38
C ILE A 238 11.55 -1.12 3.88
N ALA A 239 11.31 0.07 3.35
CA ALA A 239 11.56 0.40 1.94
C ALA A 239 12.26 1.76 1.83
N THR A 240 12.95 2.02 0.72
CA THR A 240 13.39 3.37 0.37
C THR A 240 12.19 4.23 -0.02
N PHE A 241 12.38 5.54 -0.09
CA PHE A 241 11.50 6.40 -0.87
C PHE A 241 12.26 7.64 -1.36
N SER A 242 11.72 8.26 -2.41
CA SER A 242 12.10 9.59 -2.88
C SER A 242 10.86 10.45 -3.05
N THR A 243 11.04 11.75 -3.18
CA THR A 243 9.99 12.76 -3.27
C THR A 243 9.96 13.39 -4.64
N GLN A 244 8.77 13.80 -5.06
CA GLN A 244 8.56 14.52 -6.31
C GLN A 244 7.33 15.41 -6.22
N LYS A 245 7.10 16.20 -7.27
CA LYS A 245 5.84 16.92 -7.43
C LYS A 245 4.68 15.94 -7.60
N PRO A 246 3.45 16.29 -7.15
CA PRO A 246 2.27 15.46 -7.35
C PRO A 246 2.13 14.94 -8.78
N VAL A 247 1.70 13.70 -8.91
CA VAL A 247 1.49 13.02 -10.19
C VAL A 247 0.00 12.92 -10.47
N ALA A 248 -0.40 13.16 -11.72
CA ALA A 248 -1.79 12.98 -12.12
C ALA A 248 -2.20 11.51 -11.99
N GLN A 249 -3.28 11.27 -11.25
CA GLN A 249 -3.79 9.92 -10.98
C GLN A 249 -4.59 9.38 -12.17
N LEU A 250 -4.35 8.12 -12.55
CA LEU A 250 -5.12 7.44 -13.59
C LEU A 250 -6.45 6.92 -13.01
N PRO A 251 -7.60 7.22 -13.64
CA PRO A 251 -8.89 6.81 -13.12
C PRO A 251 -9.06 5.29 -13.17
N SER A 252 -9.92 4.75 -12.30
CA SER A 252 -10.20 3.30 -12.21
C SER A 252 -10.79 2.68 -13.48
N SER A 253 -11.24 3.49 -14.44
CA SER A 253 -11.68 3.05 -15.76
C SER A 253 -10.53 2.67 -16.71
N ILE A 254 -9.28 3.02 -16.37
CA ILE A 254 -8.10 2.65 -17.16
C ILE A 254 -7.60 1.28 -16.72
N ASN A 255 -7.55 0.37 -17.69
CA ASN A 255 -6.93 -0.94 -17.51
C ASN A 255 -5.42 -0.81 -17.73
N PHE A 256 -4.63 -1.21 -16.73
CA PHE A 256 -3.19 -1.41 -16.88
C PHE A 256 -2.86 -2.74 -17.53
N PHE A 257 -3.77 -3.70 -17.43
CA PHE A 257 -3.68 -4.97 -18.13
C PHE A 257 -5.08 -5.48 -18.49
N THR A 258 -5.20 -6.13 -19.64
CA THR A 258 -6.39 -6.91 -20.04
C THR A 258 -5.95 -8.09 -20.89
N GLY A 259 -6.39 -9.28 -20.54
CA GLY A 259 -5.99 -10.53 -21.19
C GLY A 259 -5.97 -11.66 -20.18
N GLN A 260 -5.52 -12.85 -20.57
CA GLN A 260 -5.43 -14.01 -19.67
C GLN A 260 -3.95 -14.31 -19.40
N ALA A 261 -3.46 -14.06 -18.19
CA ALA A 261 -2.05 -14.26 -17.85
C ALA A 261 -1.83 -14.90 -16.48
N VAL A 262 -0.75 -15.67 -16.37
CA VAL A 262 -0.21 -16.27 -15.14
C VAL A 262 1.25 -15.84 -15.01
N GLY A 263 1.74 -15.66 -13.79
CA GLY A 263 3.13 -15.30 -13.54
C GLY A 263 3.36 -13.81 -13.74
N GLN A 264 4.40 -13.43 -14.48
CA GLN A 264 4.76 -12.03 -14.67
C GLN A 264 3.83 -11.34 -15.68
N ILE A 265 3.13 -10.30 -15.21
CA ILE A 265 2.18 -9.51 -15.98
C ILE A 265 2.76 -8.11 -16.14
N ALA A 266 3.10 -7.74 -17.37
CA ALA A 266 3.51 -6.38 -17.70
C ALA A 266 2.31 -5.43 -17.64
N LEU A 267 2.52 -4.25 -17.06
CA LEU A 267 1.50 -3.23 -16.90
C LEU A 267 1.75 -2.09 -17.89
N ALA A 268 0.68 -1.67 -18.56
CA ALA A 268 0.70 -0.55 -19.48
C ALA A 268 0.18 0.73 -18.78
N GLY A 269 0.92 1.82 -18.91
CA GLY A 269 0.49 3.15 -18.45
C GLY A 269 0.74 3.44 -16.98
N THR A 270 1.11 2.46 -16.16
CA THR A 270 1.64 2.72 -14.81
C THR A 270 2.99 3.41 -14.90
N SER A 271 3.24 4.35 -14.00
CA SER A 271 4.59 4.86 -13.78
C SER A 271 5.48 3.78 -13.14
N ASP A 272 6.79 3.96 -13.25
CA ASP A 272 7.81 3.02 -12.78
C ASP A 272 7.63 2.56 -11.33
N TYR A 273 7.07 3.43 -10.48
CA TYR A 273 6.85 3.18 -9.05
C TYR A 273 5.38 3.34 -8.66
N TYR A 274 4.44 3.19 -9.59
CA TYR A 274 2.99 3.19 -9.34
C TYR A 274 2.43 4.49 -8.74
N GLU A 275 3.12 5.60 -8.87
CA GLU A 275 2.73 6.90 -8.32
C GLU A 275 1.40 7.41 -8.90
N ASN A 276 1.09 7.01 -10.14
CA ASN A 276 -0.16 7.33 -10.84
C ASN A 276 -1.29 6.30 -10.65
N SER A 277 -1.11 5.30 -9.77
CA SER A 277 -2.20 4.43 -9.30
C SER A 277 -2.87 5.08 -8.11
N MET A 278 -4.21 5.16 -8.07
CA MET A 278 -4.97 5.97 -7.12
C MET A 278 -4.76 5.53 -5.66
N ASP A 279 -5.59 4.61 -5.16
CA ASP A 279 -5.41 4.02 -3.81
C ASP A 279 -4.68 2.68 -3.89
N GLY A 280 -4.33 2.23 -5.08
CA GLY A 280 -3.63 0.98 -5.33
C GLY A 280 -4.05 0.30 -6.63
N LEU A 281 -3.89 -1.03 -6.66
CA LEU A 281 -4.22 -1.88 -7.80
C LEU A 281 -5.29 -2.91 -7.46
N GLU A 282 -6.22 -3.11 -8.37
CA GLU A 282 -7.23 -4.16 -8.30
C GLU A 282 -6.92 -5.21 -9.37
N LEU A 283 -6.69 -6.44 -8.93
CA LEU A 283 -6.48 -7.61 -9.77
C LEU A 283 -7.81 -8.36 -9.85
N ALA A 284 -8.35 -8.50 -11.05
CA ALA A 284 -9.51 -9.33 -11.33
C ALA A 284 -9.05 -10.62 -12.03
N PHE A 285 -9.43 -11.76 -11.46
CA PHE A 285 -9.14 -13.09 -11.97
C PHE A 285 -10.29 -13.62 -12.82
N ASP A 286 -9.97 -14.56 -13.71
CA ASP A 286 -10.94 -15.34 -14.49
C ASP A 286 -11.97 -15.99 -13.55
N GLU A 287 -13.13 -16.33 -14.10
CA GLU A 287 -14.15 -17.12 -13.41
C GLU A 287 -13.69 -18.56 -13.15
N TYR A 288 -12.77 -19.05 -13.99
CA TYR A 288 -12.25 -20.40 -13.93
C TYR A 288 -10.76 -20.45 -13.55
N SER A 289 -10.42 -21.48 -12.76
CA SER A 289 -9.05 -21.94 -12.57
C SER A 289 -8.74 -23.03 -13.60
N TYR A 290 -7.53 -23.02 -14.15
CA TYR A 290 -7.17 -23.83 -15.29
C TYR A 290 -6.10 -24.87 -14.97
N HIS A 291 -6.29 -26.09 -15.47
CA HIS A 291 -5.30 -27.16 -15.41
C HIS A 291 -4.54 -27.27 -16.72
N TYR A 292 -3.21 -27.23 -16.63
CA TYR A 292 -2.29 -27.31 -17.76
C TYR A 292 -1.67 -28.70 -17.84
N ARG A 293 -1.59 -29.24 -19.06
CA ARG A 293 -0.72 -30.39 -19.34
C ARG A 293 0.75 -29.98 -19.34
N ASP A 294 1.01 -28.80 -19.91
CA ASP A 294 2.32 -28.17 -20.00
C ASP A 294 2.12 -26.66 -19.88
N LEU A 295 2.62 -26.09 -18.78
CA LEU A 295 2.53 -24.66 -18.48
C LEU A 295 3.37 -23.83 -19.46
N SER A 296 4.54 -24.34 -19.88
CA SER A 296 5.45 -23.64 -20.79
C SER A 296 4.89 -23.53 -22.21
N ALA A 297 4.13 -24.55 -22.64
CA ALA A 297 3.43 -24.57 -23.91
C ALA A 297 2.00 -24.00 -23.83
N ASN A 298 1.58 -23.45 -22.68
CA ASN A 298 0.24 -22.91 -22.44
C ASN A 298 -0.90 -23.87 -22.85
N THR A 299 -0.69 -25.18 -22.68
CA THR A 299 -1.62 -26.21 -23.18
C THR A 299 -2.61 -26.62 -22.10
N LEU A 300 -3.81 -26.04 -22.18
CA LEU A 300 -4.92 -26.29 -21.26
C LEU A 300 -5.57 -27.66 -21.49
N THR A 301 -5.86 -28.35 -20.41
CA THR A 301 -6.55 -29.66 -20.41
C THR A 301 -7.83 -29.66 -19.62
N GLY A 302 -7.98 -28.78 -18.63
CA GLY A 302 -9.19 -28.71 -17.84
C GLY A 302 -9.40 -27.36 -17.20
N LYS A 303 -10.60 -27.13 -16.69
CA LYS A 303 -10.93 -25.97 -15.89
C LYS A 303 -12.01 -26.27 -14.85
N VAL A 304 -12.04 -25.49 -13.78
CA VAL A 304 -13.03 -25.54 -12.69
C VAL A 304 -13.42 -24.12 -12.32
N LEU A 305 -14.58 -23.93 -11.68
CA LEU A 305 -14.94 -22.61 -11.15
C LEU A 305 -13.97 -22.23 -10.02
N SER A 306 -13.37 -21.04 -10.08
CA SER A 306 -12.45 -20.57 -9.02
C SER A 306 -13.16 -20.47 -7.66
N SER A 307 -14.48 -20.21 -7.65
CA SER A 307 -15.29 -20.23 -6.43
C SER A 307 -15.37 -21.60 -5.76
N ASP A 308 -15.39 -22.68 -6.54
CA ASP A 308 -15.36 -24.06 -6.03
C ASP A 308 -14.01 -24.34 -5.35
N LEU A 309 -12.97 -23.61 -5.76
CA LEU A 309 -11.66 -23.58 -5.13
C LEU A 309 -11.53 -22.47 -4.09
N GLY A 310 -12.61 -21.94 -3.52
CA GLY A 310 -12.55 -20.97 -2.43
C GLY A 310 -11.71 -19.73 -2.75
N MET A 311 -11.63 -19.35 -4.03
CA MET A 311 -10.77 -18.26 -4.45
C MET A 311 -11.49 -16.92 -4.48
N LYS A 312 -10.75 -15.87 -4.13
CA LYS A 312 -11.21 -14.49 -4.32
C LYS A 312 -10.95 -14.07 -5.77
N ARG A 313 -12.01 -13.74 -6.49
CA ARG A 313 -11.92 -13.24 -7.87
C ARG A 313 -11.37 -11.83 -7.98
N ILE A 314 -11.40 -11.06 -6.89
CA ILE A 314 -10.91 -9.69 -6.84
C ILE A 314 -9.96 -9.57 -5.67
N ILE A 315 -8.77 -9.02 -5.94
CA ILE A 315 -7.75 -8.74 -4.94
C ILE A 315 -7.34 -7.28 -5.08
N LYS A 316 -7.45 -6.52 -3.99
CA LYS A 316 -6.95 -5.15 -3.91
C LYS A 316 -5.59 -5.14 -3.23
N ILE A 317 -4.62 -4.52 -3.89
CA ILE A 317 -3.28 -4.25 -3.37
C ILE A 317 -3.24 -2.74 -3.06
N PRO A 318 -3.18 -2.35 -1.79
CA PRO A 318 -3.17 -0.95 -1.43
C PRO A 318 -1.84 -0.29 -1.81
N LYS A 319 -1.87 1.02 -2.09
CA LYS A 319 -0.75 1.76 -2.67
C LYS A 319 0.52 1.65 -1.84
N GLU A 320 0.42 1.63 -0.52
CA GLU A 320 1.56 1.47 0.40
C GLU A 320 2.26 0.10 0.26
N LYS A 321 1.57 -0.93 -0.25
CA LYS A 321 2.15 -2.24 -0.57
C LYS A 321 2.75 -2.31 -1.98
N LEU A 322 2.62 -1.27 -2.81
CA LEU A 322 3.25 -1.19 -4.13
C LEU A 322 4.73 -0.79 -4.04
N ILE A 323 5.50 -1.61 -3.31
CA ILE A 323 6.95 -1.46 -3.09
C ILE A 323 7.67 -2.47 -4.00
N ILE A 324 8.62 -2.02 -4.81
CA ILE A 324 9.37 -2.91 -5.71
C ILE A 324 10.17 -3.93 -4.90
N GLY A 325 9.97 -5.21 -5.23
CA GLY A 325 10.52 -6.37 -4.54
C GLY A 325 9.64 -6.89 -3.41
N TYR A 326 8.59 -6.17 -3.00
CA TYR A 326 7.70 -6.63 -1.94
C TYR A 326 6.91 -7.84 -2.38
N LYS A 327 6.92 -8.86 -1.51
CA LYS A 327 6.27 -10.14 -1.73
C LYS A 327 5.20 -10.33 -0.66
N PHE A 328 3.97 -10.65 -1.02
CA PHE A 328 2.97 -11.00 -0.01
C PHE A 328 2.10 -12.15 -0.46
N SER A 329 1.66 -12.91 0.54
CA SER A 329 0.77 -14.04 0.35
C SER A 329 -0.67 -13.54 0.33
N ILE A 330 -1.47 -14.04 -0.60
CA ILE A 330 -2.91 -13.86 -0.60
C ILE A 330 -3.52 -15.12 0.06
N PRO A 331 -4.31 -14.98 1.13
CA PRO A 331 -4.99 -16.14 1.69
C PRO A 331 -6.08 -16.64 0.73
N PHE A 332 -6.12 -17.96 0.52
CA PHE A 332 -7.33 -18.62 0.02
C PHE A 332 -8.44 -18.48 1.06
N ASN A 333 -9.71 -18.38 0.64
CA ASN A 333 -10.78 -18.58 1.61
C ASN A 333 -10.68 -20.01 2.16
N SER A 334 -11.08 -20.19 3.42
CA SER A 334 -11.17 -21.51 4.02
C SER A 334 -12.01 -22.42 3.13
N TRP A 335 -11.48 -23.60 2.80
CA TRP A 335 -12.25 -24.56 2.01
C TRP A 335 -13.41 -25.05 2.87
N PRO A 336 -14.67 -24.98 2.39
CA PRO A 336 -15.80 -25.59 3.08
C PRO A 336 -15.68 -27.14 3.05
N SER A 337 -14.93 -27.71 4.01
CA SER A 337 -14.83 -29.14 4.34
C SER A 337 -14.23 -30.11 3.30
N THR A 338 -13.78 -31.28 3.77
CA THR A 338 -13.13 -32.41 3.07
C THR A 338 -14.00 -33.14 2.03
N THR A 339 -15.14 -32.57 1.64
CA THR A 339 -16.12 -33.18 0.73
C THR A 339 -16.80 -32.15 -0.17
N ALA A 340 -16.06 -31.16 -0.69
CA ALA A 340 -16.62 -30.33 -1.76
C ALA A 340 -16.65 -31.11 -3.08
N SER A 341 -17.80 -31.04 -3.75
CA SER A 341 -17.91 -31.42 -5.15
C SER A 341 -17.51 -30.22 -6.00
N ILE A 342 -16.55 -30.41 -6.90
CA ILE A 342 -16.13 -29.37 -7.85
C ILE A 342 -16.69 -29.69 -9.23
N ASN A 343 -17.16 -28.67 -9.94
CA ASN A 343 -17.53 -28.84 -11.35
C ASN A 343 -16.28 -28.67 -12.21
N TRP A 344 -16.01 -29.65 -13.07
CA TRP A 344 -14.85 -29.66 -13.95
C TRP A 344 -15.29 -29.78 -15.42
N TRP A 345 -14.54 -29.13 -16.30
CA TRP A 345 -14.67 -29.21 -17.74
C TRP A 345 -13.35 -29.61 -18.39
N ASP A 346 -13.39 -30.58 -19.30
CA ASP A 346 -12.25 -31.00 -20.10
C ASP A 346 -12.11 -30.15 -21.37
N LYS A 347 -10.87 -29.88 -21.76
CA LYS A 347 -10.57 -29.30 -23.07
C LYS A 347 -10.59 -30.42 -24.12
N THR A 348 -11.53 -30.30 -25.07
CA THR A 348 -11.64 -31.16 -26.25
C THR A 348 -11.32 -30.36 -27.52
N ASN A 349 -11.21 -31.04 -28.66
CA ASN A 349 -11.02 -30.39 -29.95
C ASN A 349 -12.20 -29.46 -30.31
N ASP A 350 -13.41 -29.78 -29.83
CA ASP A 350 -14.64 -29.03 -30.09
C ASP A 350 -14.91 -27.93 -29.05
N GLY A 351 -13.98 -27.73 -28.10
CA GLY A 351 -14.09 -26.74 -27.03
C GLY A 351 -14.15 -27.36 -25.63
N TRP A 352 -14.75 -26.62 -24.69
CA TRP A 352 -14.89 -27.08 -23.32
C TRP A 352 -16.10 -28.01 -23.20
N SER A 353 -15.87 -29.24 -22.72
CA SER A 353 -16.95 -30.19 -22.50
C SER A 353 -17.10 -30.55 -21.03
N ASN A 354 -18.36 -30.68 -20.60
CA ASN A 354 -18.75 -31.26 -19.32
C ASN A 354 -18.88 -32.80 -19.42
N SER A 355 -18.98 -33.35 -20.64
CA SER A 355 -19.34 -34.75 -20.92
C SER A 355 -18.34 -35.75 -20.32
N GLY A 356 -18.62 -36.18 -19.09
CA GLY A 356 -17.76 -37.10 -18.32
C GLY A 356 -17.83 -36.90 -16.80
N HIS A 357 -18.40 -35.80 -16.29
CA HIS A 357 -18.14 -35.34 -14.92
C HIS A 357 -19.36 -34.95 -14.07
N SER A 358 -20.56 -35.38 -14.44
CA SER A 358 -21.77 -35.23 -13.60
C SER A 358 -21.81 -36.19 -12.40
N THR A 359 -20.68 -36.75 -11.98
CA THR A 359 -20.58 -37.56 -10.75
C THR A 359 -19.97 -36.70 -9.64
N PRO A 360 -20.51 -36.70 -8.41
CA PRO A 360 -19.92 -35.94 -7.30
C PRO A 360 -18.48 -36.42 -7.07
N GLN A 361 -17.50 -35.63 -7.49
CA GLN A 361 -16.10 -35.92 -7.27
C GLN A 361 -15.69 -35.26 -5.97
N THR A 362 -15.24 -36.07 -5.02
CA THR A 362 -14.64 -35.54 -3.80
C THR A 362 -13.21 -35.12 -4.12
N ALA A 363 -12.97 -33.83 -4.12
CA ALA A 363 -11.62 -33.27 -4.12
C ALA A 363 -11.22 -32.90 -2.69
N ASN A 364 -9.98 -33.22 -2.33
CA ASN A 364 -9.34 -32.69 -1.12
C ASN A 364 -8.15 -31.82 -1.54
N VAL A 365 -7.81 -30.79 -0.75
CA VAL A 365 -6.53 -30.07 -0.94
C VAL A 365 -5.40 -31.08 -0.78
N ALA A 366 -4.58 -31.25 -1.80
CA ALA A 366 -3.34 -32.01 -1.70
C ALA A 366 -2.15 -31.08 -1.77
N GLY A 367 -1.66 -30.69 -0.60
CA GLY A 367 -0.35 -30.09 -0.50
C GLY A 367 -0.32 -28.58 -0.71
N PRO A 368 0.88 -28.01 -0.89
CA PRO A 368 1.12 -26.59 -0.77
C PRO A 368 0.39 -25.85 -1.89
N SER A 369 -0.54 -24.97 -1.52
CA SER A 369 -1.06 -23.97 -2.44
C SER A 369 -0.11 -22.78 -2.42
N GLN A 370 0.22 -22.24 -3.59
CA GLN A 370 1.01 -21.02 -3.71
C GLN A 370 0.06 -19.87 -4.05
N SER A 371 0.18 -18.78 -3.34
CA SER A 371 -0.66 -17.60 -3.56
C SER A 371 0.17 -16.36 -3.28
N THR A 372 1.16 -16.12 -4.12
CA THR A 372 2.13 -15.04 -3.96
C THR A 372 1.89 -13.95 -5.00
N ILE A 373 1.92 -12.70 -4.55
CA ILE A 373 2.15 -11.53 -5.41
C ILE A 373 3.56 -11.00 -5.15
N ILE A 374 4.29 -10.66 -6.22
CA ILE A 374 5.54 -9.89 -6.16
C ILE A 374 5.35 -8.62 -6.98
N VAL A 375 5.59 -7.47 -6.36
CA VAL A 375 5.58 -6.17 -7.03
C VAL A 375 6.94 -5.95 -7.68
N ASN A 376 6.99 -5.81 -9.00
CA ASN A 376 8.18 -5.42 -9.73
C ASN A 376 8.06 -3.97 -10.20
N LYS A 377 9.14 -3.44 -10.76
CA LYS A 377 9.05 -2.27 -11.64
C LYS A 377 8.14 -2.63 -12.81
N ASP A 378 7.18 -1.77 -13.16
CA ASP A 378 6.27 -1.85 -14.33
C ASP A 378 5.48 -3.19 -14.55
N SER A 379 5.54 -4.11 -13.59
CA SER A 379 4.96 -5.43 -13.71
C SER A 379 4.66 -6.03 -12.35
N ILE A 380 3.75 -7.01 -12.33
CA ILE A 380 3.42 -7.78 -11.13
C ILE A 380 3.55 -9.25 -11.46
N VAL A 381 4.21 -10.00 -10.59
CA VAL A 381 4.19 -11.46 -10.65
C VAL A 381 3.04 -11.96 -9.80
N VAL A 382 2.13 -12.70 -10.40
CA VAL A 382 1.01 -13.36 -9.73
C VAL A 382 1.20 -14.86 -9.89
N ASP A 383 1.57 -15.52 -8.79
CA ASP A 383 1.61 -16.97 -8.71
C ASP A 383 0.49 -17.44 -7.78
N TYR A 384 -0.59 -17.89 -8.41
CA TYR A 384 -1.78 -18.32 -7.71
C TYR A 384 -2.16 -19.71 -8.18
N THR A 385 -1.68 -20.71 -7.46
CA THR A 385 -1.71 -22.12 -7.81
C THR A 385 -2.32 -22.94 -6.68
N ARG A 386 -3.27 -23.81 -7.02
CA ARG A 386 -3.92 -24.73 -6.07
C ARG A 386 -3.76 -26.19 -6.49
N SER A 387 -3.26 -27.00 -5.57
CA SER A 387 -3.04 -28.44 -5.77
C SER A 387 -4.18 -29.25 -5.15
N LEU A 388 -4.87 -30.05 -5.97
CA LEU A 388 -6.02 -30.86 -5.60
C LEU A 388 -5.73 -32.34 -5.74
N LYS A 389 -6.24 -33.13 -4.80
CA LYS A 389 -6.34 -34.59 -4.87
C LYS A 389 -7.76 -34.96 -5.25
N MET A 390 -7.93 -35.47 -6.45
CA MET A 390 -9.21 -35.93 -6.96
C MET A 390 -9.29 -37.46 -6.87
N ILE A 391 -10.42 -37.95 -6.36
CA ILE A 391 -10.68 -39.38 -6.16
C ILE A 391 -11.69 -39.86 -7.20
N PHE A 392 -11.25 -40.76 -8.08
CA PHE A 392 -12.07 -41.38 -9.13
C PHE A 392 -12.23 -42.88 -8.82
N GLY A 393 -13.26 -43.23 -8.04
CA GLY A 393 -13.42 -44.59 -7.52
C GLY A 393 -12.25 -44.95 -6.61
N SER A 394 -11.42 -45.93 -7.00
CA SER A 394 -10.19 -46.31 -6.28
C SER A 394 -8.93 -45.56 -6.74
N LYS A 395 -9.00 -44.79 -7.83
CA LYS A 395 -7.86 -44.05 -8.37
C LYS A 395 -7.75 -42.68 -7.74
N ILE A 396 -6.53 -42.30 -7.35
CA ILE A 396 -6.20 -40.97 -6.84
C ILE A 396 -5.34 -40.27 -7.89
N VAL A 397 -5.70 -39.04 -8.24
CA VAL A 397 -4.93 -38.19 -9.16
C VAL A 397 -4.73 -36.82 -8.52
N ASN A 398 -3.52 -36.27 -8.65
CA ASN A 398 -3.24 -34.90 -8.22
C ASN A 398 -3.29 -33.97 -9.44
N TYR A 399 -3.95 -32.83 -9.28
CA TYR A 399 -4.08 -31.78 -10.29
C TYR A 399 -3.61 -30.46 -9.72
N GLU A 400 -2.91 -29.68 -10.52
CA GLU A 400 -2.54 -28.30 -10.22
C GLU A 400 -3.38 -27.37 -11.10
N TYR A 401 -4.01 -26.40 -10.46
CA TYR A 401 -4.83 -25.37 -11.11
C TYR A 401 -4.19 -24.03 -10.91
N TYR A 402 -4.17 -23.24 -11.97
CA TYR A 402 -3.64 -21.90 -11.99
C TYR A 402 -4.74 -20.94 -12.37
N ASP A 403 -4.79 -19.82 -11.66
CA ASP A 403 -5.74 -18.78 -11.94
C ASP A 403 -5.10 -17.71 -12.80
N GLN A 404 -5.84 -17.33 -13.83
CA GLN A 404 -5.43 -16.31 -14.76
C GLN A 404 -5.95 -14.97 -14.27
N VAL A 405 -5.10 -13.96 -14.28
CA VAL A 405 -5.52 -12.58 -14.13
C VAL A 405 -6.13 -12.15 -15.46
N ASP A 406 -7.35 -11.64 -15.43
CA ASP A 406 -8.10 -11.13 -16.58
C ASP A 406 -7.83 -9.64 -16.82
N LYS A 407 -7.67 -8.91 -15.72
CA LYS A 407 -7.62 -7.44 -15.74
C LYS A 407 -6.91 -6.91 -14.51
N ILE A 408 -6.11 -5.86 -14.71
CA ILE A 408 -5.52 -5.07 -13.63
C ILE A 408 -5.89 -3.61 -13.86
N THR A 409 -6.46 -2.96 -12.85
CA THR A 409 -6.88 -1.56 -12.87
C THR A 409 -6.40 -0.83 -11.62
N SER A 410 -6.36 0.50 -11.69
CA SER A 410 -6.34 1.34 -10.48
C SER A 410 -7.70 1.26 -9.76
N TYR A 411 -7.76 1.50 -8.45
CA TYR A 411 -9.03 1.65 -7.72
C TYR A 411 -9.02 2.86 -6.78
N LYS A 412 -10.22 3.34 -6.46
CA LYS A 412 -10.48 4.31 -5.39
C LYS A 412 -11.45 3.71 -4.39
N ASN A 413 -11.18 3.84 -3.09
CA ASN A 413 -12.05 3.40 -2.00
C ASN A 413 -13.19 4.38 -1.69
#